data_AF-A0A7D7KQU2-F1
#
_entry.id   AF-A0A7D7KQU2-F1
#
_cell.length_a   1.000
_cell.length_b   1.000
_cell.length_c   1.000
_cell.angle_alpha   90.00
_cell.angle_beta   90.00
_cell.angle_gamma   90.00
#
_symmetry.space_group_name_H-M   'P 1'
#
loop_
_entity.id
_entity.type
_entity.pdbx_description
1 polymer ?
#
loop_
_entity_poly.entity_id
_entity_poly.type
_entity_poly.pdbx_seq_one_letter_code
_entity_poly.pdbx_strand_id
1 'polypeptide(L)' 'MQLVLAAKYMGAGMSTLALGGSSMAIALVFVALMNGTSRNPSLRSTLFPQAILGFALAEACGLFALMMAFLLLYAV' A
#
# COMPACT_ATOMS: atom_id res chain seq x y z
N MET A 1 27.01 19.66 -6.53
CA MET A 1 26.47 18.84 -5.41
C MET A 1 25.05 19.25 -4.99
N GLN A 2 24.73 20.54 -4.82
CA GLN A 2 23.39 20.97 -4.36
C GLN A 2 22.23 20.55 -5.26
N LEU A 3 22.40 20.54 -6.59
CA LEU A 3 21.34 20.12 -7.52
C LEU A 3 20.91 18.66 -7.32
N VAL A 4 21.87 17.77 -7.05
CA VAL A 4 21.59 16.34 -6.80
C VAL A 4 20.85 16.18 -5.47
N LEU A 5 21.21 16.94 -4.44
CA LEU A 5 20.53 16.94 -3.16
C LEU A 5 19.07 17.40 -3.29
N ALA A 6 18.81 18.48 -4.04
CA ALA A 6 17.46 18.96 -4.32
C ALA A 6 16.63 17.91 -5.08
N ALA A 7 17.23 17.24 -6.07
CA ALA A 7 16.58 16.17 -6.83
C ALA A 7 16.21 14.97 -5.94
N LYS A 8 17.06 14.60 -4.97
CA LYS A 8 16.76 13.55 -4.00
C LYS A 8 15.55 13.87 -3.13
N TYR A 9 15.46 15.08 -2.59
CA TYR A 9 14.30 15.49 -1.78
C TYR A 9 13.01 15.51 -2.60
N MET A 10 13.06 15.98 -3.85
CA MET A 10 11.90 15.92 -4.75
C MET A 10 11.51 14.47 -5.07
N GLY A 11 12.48 13.61 -5.38
CA GLY A 11 12.23 12.19 -5.67
C GLY A 11 11.66 11.43 -4.47
N ALA A 12 12.13 11.73 -3.26
CA ALA A 12 11.57 11.18 -2.02
C ALA A 12 10.11 11.59 -1.84
N GLY A 13 9.78 12.87 -2.09
CA GLY A 13 8.40 13.35 -2.08
C GLY A 13 7.52 12.63 -3.09
N MET A 14 7.96 12.54 -4.35
CA MET A 14 7.22 11.86 -5.42
C MET A 14 6.99 10.38 -5.15
N SER A 15 7.93 9.70 -4.49
CA SER A 15 7.81 8.27 -4.15
C SER A 15 6.59 7.99 -3.24
N THR A 16 6.20 8.95 -2.40
CA THR A 16 5.05 8.78 -1.50
C THR A 16 3.69 8.80 -2.21
N LEU A 17 3.60 9.28 -3.45
CA LEU A 17 2.34 9.29 -4.22
C LEU A 17 1.79 7.88 -4.43
N ALA A 18 2.66 6.87 -4.54
CA ALA A 18 2.27 5.48 -4.69
C ALA A 18 1.52 4.92 -3.47
N LEU A 19 1.63 5.53 -2.28
CA LEU A 19 0.87 5.14 -1.09
C LEU A 19 -0.65 5.35 -1.29
N GLY A 20 -1.05 6.31 -2.12
CA GLY A 20 -2.46 6.52 -2.45
C GLY A 20 -3.08 5.29 -3.11
N GLY A 21 -2.34 4.62 -3.99
CA GLY A 21 -2.77 3.38 -4.64
C GLY A 21 -2.93 2.21 -3.66
N SER A 22 -2.00 2.05 -2.72
CA SER A 22 -2.09 1.04 -1.66
C SER A 22 -3.35 1.24 -0.81
N SER A 23 -3.61 2.47 -0.34
CA SER A 23 -4.79 2.80 0.45
C SER A 23 -6.10 2.48 -0.27
N MET A 24 -6.20 2.79 -1.57
CA MET A 24 -7.38 2.46 -2.38
C MET A 24 -7.56 0.95 -2.55
N ALA A 25 -6.48 0.21 -2.79
CA ALA A 25 -6.53 -1.25 -2.92
C ALA A 25 -6.98 -1.92 -1.62
N ILE A 26 -6.47 -1.48 -0.47
CA ILE A 26 -6.88 -1.97 0.85
C ILE A 26 -8.37 -1.73 1.09
N ALA A 27 -8.85 -0.52 0.82
CA ALA A 27 -10.27 -0.19 0.94
C ALA A 27 -11.13 -1.12 0.07
N LEU A 28 -10.71 -1.40 -1.18
CA LEU A 28 -11.43 -2.29 -2.09
C LEU A 28 -11.50 -3.73 -1.57
N VAL A 29 -10.41 -4.25 -1.00
CA VAL A 29 -10.35 -5.60 -0.41
C VAL A 29 -11.37 -5.73 0.73
N PHE A 30 -11.41 -4.75 1.65
CA PHE A 30 -12.34 -4.77 2.77
C PHE A 30 -13.80 -4.53 2.35
N VAL A 31 -14.05 -3.69 1.35
CA VAL A 31 -15.38 -3.52 0.75
C VAL A 31 -15.88 -4.83 0.13
N ALA A 32 -15.01 -5.55 -0.60
CA ALA A 32 -15.34 -6.85 -1.17
C ALA A 32 -15.64 -7.90 -0.08
N LEU A 33 -14.88 -7.90 1.02
CA LEU A 33 -15.13 -8.76 2.18
C LEU A 33 -16.50 -8.47 2.82
N MET A 34 -16.84 -7.19 3.06
CA MET A 34 -18.12 -6.79 3.63
C MET A 34 -19.29 -7.20 2.73
N ASN A 35 -19.18 -6.96 1.42
CA ASN A 35 -20.20 -7.34 0.44
C ASN A 35 -20.34 -8.87 0.29
N GLY A 36 -19.23 -9.60 0.35
CA GLY A 36 -19.26 -11.07 0.35
C GLY A 36 -19.92 -11.63 1.60
N THR A 37 -19.56 -11.08 2.77
CA THR A 37 -20.09 -11.50 4.07
C THR A 37 -21.57 -11.14 4.23
N SER A 38 -22.02 -9.99 3.72
CA SER A 38 -23.43 -9.60 3.77
C SER A 38 -24.32 -10.50 2.91
N ARG A 39 -23.80 -11.00 1.78
CA ARG A 39 -24.51 -11.96 0.91
C ARG A 39 -24.54 -13.37 1.48
N ASN A 40 -23.46 -13.81 2.13
CA ASN A 40 -23.41 -15.12 2.76
C ASN A 40 -22.53 -15.11 4.04
N PRO A 41 -23.15 -14.90 5.22
CA PRO A 41 -22.41 -14.82 6.48
C PRO A 41 -21.63 -16.10 6.86
N SER A 42 -22.08 -17.26 6.38
CA SER A 42 -21.42 -18.55 6.69
C SER A 42 -20.02 -18.68 6.11
N LEU A 43 -19.72 -17.94 5.02
CA LEU A 43 -18.42 -17.97 4.35
C LEU A 43 -17.39 -17.03 4.98
N ARG A 44 -17.75 -16.28 6.03
CA ARG A 44 -16.87 -15.29 6.66
C ARG A 44 -15.53 -15.89 7.11
N SER A 45 -15.55 -17.09 7.67
CA SER A 45 -14.35 -17.78 8.16
C SER A 45 -13.34 -18.10 7.05
N THR A 46 -13.83 -18.34 5.84
CA THR A 46 -12.99 -18.61 4.66
C THR A 46 -12.55 -17.31 3.97
N LEU A 47 -13.46 -16.33 3.86
CA LEU A 47 -13.19 -15.06 3.17
C LEU A 47 -12.25 -14.14 3.96
N PHE A 48 -12.29 -14.16 5.29
CA PHE A 48 -11.47 -13.27 6.11
C PHE A 48 -9.96 -13.50 5.95
N PRO A 49 -9.42 -14.75 6.03
CA PRO A 49 -8.01 -15.01 5.73
C PRO A 49 -7.58 -14.59 4.32
N GLN A 50 -8.46 -14.78 3.32
CA GLN A 50 -8.19 -14.37 1.93
C GLN A 50 -8.10 -12.83 1.81
N ALA A 51 -8.98 -12.11 2.53
CA ALA A 51 -8.93 -10.65 2.59
C ALA A 51 -7.65 -10.15 3.28
N ILE A 52 -7.20 -10.79 4.36
CA ILE A 52 -5.94 -10.44 5.03
C ILE A 52 -4.73 -10.68 4.12
N LEU A 53 -4.71 -11.78 3.36
CA LEU A 53 -3.68 -12.02 2.35
C LEU A 53 -3.68 -10.91 1.28
N GLY A 54 -4.86 -10.55 0.77
CA GLY A 54 -5.01 -9.46 -0.20
C GLY A 54 -4.55 -8.11 0.35
N PHE A 55 -4.89 -7.81 1.61
CA PHE A 55 -4.43 -6.62 2.34
C PHE A 55 -2.90 -6.58 2.45
N ALA A 56 -2.27 -7.67 2.88
CA ALA A 56 -0.82 -7.74 3.06
C ALA A 56 -0.08 -7.53 1.73
N LEU A 57 -0.59 -8.09 0.63
CA LEU A 57 -0.04 -7.91 -0.71
C LEU A 57 -0.22 -6.47 -1.21
N ALA A 58 -1.37 -5.85 -0.95
CA ALA A 58 -1.61 -4.45 -1.29
C ALA A 58 -0.67 -3.50 -0.51
N GLU A 59 -0.52 -3.74 0.79
CA GLU A 59 0.41 -2.98 1.65
C GLU A 59 1.87 -3.13 1.23
N ALA A 60 2.31 -4.32 0.81
CA ALA A 60 3.68 -4.54 0.37
C ALA A 60 4.08 -3.58 -0.77
N CYS A 61 3.17 -3.28 -1.71
CA CYS A 61 3.40 -2.28 -2.76
C CYS A 61 3.61 -0.86 -2.18
N GLY A 62 2.85 -0.47 -1.17
CA GLY A 62 3.03 0.80 -0.45
C GLY A 62 4.37 0.84 0.30
N LEU A 63 4.75 -0.26 0.95
CA LEU A 63 6.01 -0.38 1.67
C LEU A 63 7.23 -0.30 0.74
N PHE A 64 7.16 -0.83 -0.47
CA PHE A 64 8.25 -0.65 -1.45
C PHE A 64 8.42 0.81 -1.87
N ALA A 65 7.32 1.55 -2.02
CA ALA A 65 7.40 2.98 -2.29
C ALA A 65 8.01 3.77 -1.12
N LEU A 66 7.63 3.42 0.11
CA LEU A 66 8.19 4.01 1.33
C LEU A 66 9.68 3.67 1.50
N MET A 67 10.08 2.44 1.18
CA MET A 67 11.47 2.00 1.17
C MET A 67 12.31 2.88 0.22
N MET A 68 11.82 3.14 -0.99
CA MET A 68 12.52 4.01 -1.94
C MET A 68 12.62 5.45 -1.43
N ALA A 69 11.57 5.97 -0.78
CA ALA A 69 11.61 7.28 -0.16
C ALA A 69 12.70 7.36 0.92
N PHE A 70 12.83 6.35 1.79
CA PHE A 70 13.87 6.30 2.81
C PHE A 70 15.28 6.15 2.23
N LEU A 71 15.46 5.34 1.18
CA LEU A 71 16.74 5.22 0.50
C LEU A 71 17.20 6.57 -0.08
N LEU A 72 16.29 7.34 -0.68
CA LEU A 72 16.59 8.67 -1.23
C LEU A 72 16.87 9.73 -0.14
N LEU A 73 16.30 9.58 1.05
CA LEU A 73 16.50 10.52 2.15
C LEU A 73 17.76 10.25 2.97
N TYR A 74 18.10 8.98 3.20
CA TYR A 74 19.06 8.61 4.24
C TYR A 74 20.26 7.78 3.77
N ALA A 75 20.20 7.13 2.61
CA ALA A 75 21.25 6.19 2.17
C ALA A 75 22.04 6.72 0.97
N VAL A 76 21.34 7.00 -0.12
CA VAL A 76 21.86 7.75 -1.28
C VAL A 76 21.93 9.21 -0.88
#